data_AF-A0AAE9WF08-F1
#
_entry.id   AF-A0AAE9WF08-F1
#
_cell.length_a   1.000
_cell.length_b   1.000
_cell.length_c   1.000
_cell.angle_alpha   90.00
_cell.angle_beta   90.00
_cell.angle_gamma   90.00
#
_symmetry.space_group_name_H-M   'P 1'
#
loop_
_entity.id
_entity.type
_entity.pdbx_description
1 polymer ?
#
loop_
_entity_poly.entity_id
_entity_poly.type
_entity_poly.pdbx_seq_one_letter_code
_entity_poly.pdbx_strand_id
1 'polypeptide(L)'
;MSLVNYESDEEKEAQDFEIGEPLWVPSKTNNWCFPSPPEEDADSLLKKKIKQFLELKTNNVHFHARLVDNENFLNPKLLDTLQEYAHISEPTASMMPSATWTPQSLPIKAYAKYLREAQEDLIRKREQNQRNRTEIAFQKSSA
;
A
#
# COMPACT_ATOMS: atom_id res chain seq x y z
N MET A 1 27.54 4.23 -28.71
CA MET A 1 26.71 4.72 -27.59
C MET A 1 26.85 3.72 -26.47
N SER A 2 27.47 4.12 -25.36
CA SER A 2 27.68 3.26 -24.19
C SER A 2 26.37 3.20 -23.39
N LEU A 3 25.91 1.99 -23.09
CA LEU A 3 24.79 1.75 -22.20
C LEU A 3 25.16 2.27 -20.82
N VAL A 4 24.41 3.25 -20.33
CA VAL A 4 24.48 3.70 -18.93
C VAL A 4 23.88 2.57 -18.11
N ASN A 5 24.70 1.90 -17.30
CA ASN A 5 24.23 0.92 -16.33
C ASN A 5 23.39 1.67 -15.30
N TYR A 6 22.07 1.48 -15.34
CA TYR A 6 21.15 1.87 -14.27
C TYR A 6 21.26 0.83 -13.15
N GLU A 7 22.37 0.88 -12.42
CA GLU A 7 22.43 0.29 -11.09
C GLU A 7 21.58 1.19 -10.20
N SER A 8 20.42 0.69 -9.76
CA SER A 8 19.51 1.50 -8.96
C SER A 8 20.20 1.87 -7.65
N ASP A 9 19.95 3.07 -7.13
CA ASP A 9 20.53 3.49 -5.85
C ASP A 9 20.17 2.53 -4.70
N GLU A 10 19.04 1.83 -4.82
CA GLU A 10 18.60 0.74 -3.93
C GLU A 10 19.51 -0.50 -3.98
N GLU A 11 20.04 -0.88 -5.16
CA GLU A 11 20.97 -2.02 -5.30
C GLU A 11 22.35 -1.70 -4.72
N LYS A 12 22.79 -0.43 -4.79
CA LYS A 12 24.03 0.03 -4.12
C LYS A 12 23.87 0.08 -2.60
N GLU A 13 22.75 0.60 -2.10
CA GLU A 13 22.45 0.57 -0.67
C GLU A 13 22.33 -0.86 -0.13
N ALA A 14 21.79 -1.79 -0.94
CA ALA A 14 21.73 -3.21 -0.57
C ALA A 14 23.12 -3.87 -0.50
N GLN A 15 24.06 -3.49 -1.37
CA GLN A 15 25.45 -3.97 -1.33
C GLN A 15 26.23 -3.38 -0.14
N ASP A 16 26.00 -2.11 0.19
CA ASP A 16 26.63 -1.46 1.35
C ASP A 16 26.14 -2.02 2.69
N PHE A 17 24.93 -2.57 2.73
CA PHE A 17 24.36 -3.24 3.90
C PHE A 17 25.07 -4.56 4.27
N GLU A 18 25.79 -5.19 3.34
CA GLU A 18 26.51 -6.45 3.58
C GLU A 18 27.89 -6.25 4.24
N ILE A 19 28.43 -5.01 4.25
CA ILE A 19 29.81 -4.73 4.72
C ILE A 19 29.83 -4.15 6.15
N GLY A 20 28.68 -3.69 6.66
CA GLY A 20 28.53 -3.21 8.04
C GLY A 20 28.45 -4.35 9.06
N GLU A 21 29.02 -4.14 10.24
CA GLU A 21 28.89 -5.03 11.40
C GLU A 21 27.43 -5.51 11.57
N PRO A 22 27.20 -6.80 11.89
CA PRO A 22 25.85 -7.33 11.97
C PRO A 22 25.02 -6.48 12.94
N LEU A 23 23.94 -5.88 12.42
CA LEU A 23 23.02 -4.97 13.14
C LEU A 23 22.31 -5.63 14.35
N TRP A 24 22.66 -6.87 14.67
CA TRP A 24 22.13 -7.61 15.78
C TRP A 24 23.26 -8.28 16.56
N VAL A 25 23.53 -7.75 17.75
CA VAL A 25 24.29 -8.44 18.79
C VAL A 25 23.28 -9.03 19.78
N PRO A 26 23.18 -10.36 19.95
CA PRO A 26 22.28 -10.93 20.95
C PRO A 26 22.68 -10.41 22.32
N SER A 27 21.74 -9.74 23.01
CA SER A 27 21.97 -9.30 24.38
C SER A 27 22.15 -10.51 25.29
N LYS A 28 23.26 -10.57 26.04
CA LYS A 28 23.61 -11.67 26.96
C LYS A 28 22.53 -12.04 27.99
N THR A 29 21.51 -11.21 28.15
CA THR A 29 20.45 -11.33 29.16
C THR A 29 19.11 -11.81 28.61
N ASN A 30 18.99 -12.00 27.30
CA ASN A 30 17.71 -12.29 26.68
C ASN A 30 17.76 -13.67 26.02
N ASN A 31 17.16 -14.65 26.70
CA ASN A 31 17.10 -16.05 26.29
C ASN A 31 16.08 -16.26 25.15
N TRP A 32 16.11 -15.42 24.12
CA TRP A 32 15.37 -15.67 22.88
C TRP A 32 16.10 -16.78 22.12
N CYS A 33 15.87 -18.01 22.54
CA CYS A 33 16.18 -19.14 21.69
C CYS A 33 15.16 -19.15 20.55
N PHE A 34 15.61 -19.31 19.32
CA PHE A 34 14.70 -19.70 18.25
C PHE A 34 14.00 -20.99 18.69
N PRO A 35 12.68 -21.09 18.56
CA PRO A 35 11.99 -22.34 18.85
C PRO A 35 12.63 -23.44 17.98
N SER A 36 12.84 -24.62 18.58
CA SER A 36 13.32 -25.78 17.83
C SER A 36 12.44 -25.99 16.61
N PRO A 37 13.01 -26.34 15.45
CA PRO A 37 12.23 -26.64 14.26
C PRO A 37 11.14 -27.65 14.61
N PRO A 38 9.91 -27.48 14.12
CA PRO A 38 8.89 -28.50 14.30
C PRO A 38 9.40 -29.83 13.71
N GLU A 39 9.26 -30.92 14.47
CA GLU A 39 9.66 -32.27 14.03
C GLU A 39 8.73 -32.82 12.94
N GLU A 40 7.54 -32.22 12.80
CA GLU A 40 6.56 -32.64 11.80
C GLU A 40 7.01 -32.31 10.38
N ASP A 41 6.91 -33.32 9.53
CA ASP A 41 7.14 -33.15 8.11
C ASP A 41 6.10 -32.21 7.50
N ALA A 42 6.56 -31.07 6.98
CA ALA A 42 5.65 -30.15 6.29
C ALA A 42 4.93 -30.85 5.12
N ASP A 43 3.65 -30.47 4.93
CA ASP A 43 2.76 -31.06 3.93
C ASP A 43 3.43 -31.16 2.55
N SER A 44 3.38 -32.36 1.97
CA SER A 44 3.97 -32.68 0.67
C SER A 44 3.43 -31.79 -0.46
N LEU A 45 2.16 -31.38 -0.39
CA LEU A 45 1.55 -30.48 -1.38
C LEU A 45 2.13 -29.08 -1.27
N LEU A 46 2.33 -28.60 -0.04
CA LEU A 46 2.92 -27.29 0.22
C LEU A 46 4.39 -27.25 -0.21
N LYS A 47 5.17 -28.29 0.11
CA LYS A 47 6.57 -28.44 -0.33
C LYS A 47 6.69 -28.37 -1.87
N LYS A 48 5.77 -28.99 -2.61
CA LYS A 48 5.74 -28.91 -4.09
C LYS A 48 5.45 -27.50 -4.60
N LYS A 49 4.46 -26.81 -4.03
CA LYS A 49 4.12 -25.41 -4.38
C LYS A 49 5.30 -24.47 -4.13
N ILE A 50 5.98 -24.63 -3.00
CA ILE A 50 7.15 -23.81 -2.64
C ILE A 50 8.29 -24.05 -3.64
N LYS A 51 8.58 -25.31 -4.00
CA LYS A 51 9.60 -25.61 -5.02
C LYS A 51 9.29 -24.95 -6.36
N GLN A 52 8.05 -25.07 -6.82
CA GLN A 52 7.61 -24.42 -8.06
C GLN A 52 7.73 -22.89 -7.99
N PHE A 53 7.37 -22.28 -6.84
CA PHE A 53 7.51 -20.84 -6.63
C PHE A 53 8.98 -20.41 -6.69
N LEU A 54 9.89 -21.17 -6.08
CA LEU A 54 11.32 -20.89 -6.12
C LEU A 54 11.90 -21.00 -7.53
N GLU A 55 11.52 -22.04 -8.29
CA GLU A 55 11.92 -22.19 -9.70
C GLU A 55 11.43 -21.00 -10.55
N LEU A 56 10.22 -20.50 -10.29
CA LEU A 56 9.69 -19.35 -11.01
C LEU A 56 10.43 -18.05 -10.64
N LYS A 57 10.85 -17.89 -9.38
CA LYS A 57 11.70 -16.76 -8.97
C LYS A 57 13.08 -16.82 -9.63
N THR A 58 13.71 -17.99 -9.71
CA THR A 58 15.02 -18.12 -10.39
C THR A 58 14.93 -17.82 -11.88
N ASN A 59 13.77 -18.07 -12.49
CA ASN A 59 13.48 -17.75 -13.88
C ASN A 59 13.08 -16.28 -14.10
N ASN A 60 13.29 -15.42 -13.10
CA ASN A 60 12.97 -13.99 -13.11
C ASN A 60 11.48 -13.68 -13.37
N VAL A 61 10.59 -14.62 -13.09
CA VAL A 61 9.14 -14.41 -13.17
C VAL A 61 8.67 -13.83 -11.83
N HIS A 62 8.65 -12.50 -11.75
CA HIS A 62 8.09 -11.80 -10.60
C HIS A 62 6.56 -11.88 -10.61
N PHE A 63 5.98 -12.71 -9.73
CA PHE A 63 4.53 -12.85 -9.60
C PHE A 63 3.81 -11.53 -9.34
N HIS A 64 4.39 -10.66 -8.51
CA HIS A 64 3.80 -9.37 -8.20
C HIS A 64 3.81 -8.43 -9.42
N ALA A 65 4.86 -8.47 -10.25
CA ALA A 65 4.90 -7.72 -11.50
C ALA A 65 3.82 -8.22 -12.46
N ARG A 66 3.69 -9.54 -12.60
CA ARG A 66 2.62 -10.16 -13.41
C ARG A 66 1.20 -9.85 -12.92
N LEU A 67 1.02 -9.67 -11.61
CA LEU A 67 -0.26 -9.26 -11.02
C LEU A 67 -0.59 -7.81 -11.37
N VAL A 68 0.41 -6.91 -11.34
CA VAL A 68 0.26 -5.50 -11.69
C VAL A 68 0.00 -5.31 -13.19
N ASP A 69 0.68 -6.08 -14.04
CA ASP A 69 0.52 -6.02 -15.50
C ASP A 69 -0.83 -6.60 -15.98
N ASN A 70 -1.52 -7.36 -15.14
CA ASN A 70 -2.75 -8.02 -15.52
C ASN A 70 -3.94 -7.04 -15.43
N GLU A 71 -4.47 -6.68 -16.61
CA GLU A 71 -5.60 -5.75 -16.78
C GLU A 71 -6.86 -6.14 -15.99
N ASN A 72 -7.03 -7.43 -15.68
CA ASN A 72 -8.15 -7.87 -14.85
C ASN A 72 -8.08 -7.31 -13.42
N PHE A 73 -6.87 -7.13 -12.86
CA PHE A 73 -6.69 -6.51 -11.55
C PHE A 73 -6.80 -4.98 -11.60
N LEU A 74 -6.74 -4.39 -12.79
CA LEU A 74 -6.95 -2.95 -13.00
C LEU A 74 -8.43 -2.60 -13.23
N ASN A 75 -9.28 -3.59 -13.50
CA ASN A 75 -10.70 -3.37 -13.70
C ASN A 75 -11.45 -3.40 -12.35
N PRO A 76 -11.94 -2.26 -11.84
CA PRO A 76 -12.61 -2.19 -10.55
C PRO A 76 -13.92 -3.00 -10.50
N LYS A 77 -14.50 -3.38 -11.66
CA LYS A 77 -15.71 -4.21 -11.70
C LYS A 77 -15.44 -5.69 -11.35
N LEU A 78 -14.21 -6.16 -11.52
CA LEU A 78 -13.83 -7.53 -11.17
C LEU A 78 -13.58 -7.69 -9.67
N LEU A 79 -13.41 -6.57 -8.96
CA LEU A 79 -13.22 -6.54 -7.52
C LEU A 79 -14.39 -7.17 -6.76
N ASP A 80 -15.63 -6.98 -7.22
CA ASP A 80 -16.82 -7.58 -6.61
C ASP A 80 -16.79 -9.12 -6.68
N THR A 81 -16.40 -9.68 -7.83
CA THR A 81 -16.25 -11.13 -8.00
C THR A 81 -15.11 -11.72 -7.18
N LEU A 82 -14.02 -10.94 -7.02
CA LEU A 82 -12.89 -11.33 -6.18
C LEU A 82 -13.28 -11.35 -4.70
N GLN A 83 -14.06 -10.38 -4.24
CA GLN A 83 -14.59 -10.35 -2.88
C GLN A 83 -15.50 -11.54 -2.59
N GLU A 84 -16.39 -11.87 -3.53
CA GLU A 84 -17.25 -13.05 -3.44
C GLU A 84 -16.43 -14.34 -3.36
N TYR A 85 -15.42 -14.48 -4.21
CA TYR A 85 -14.50 -15.62 -4.21
C TYR A 85 -13.71 -15.73 -2.90
N ALA A 86 -13.24 -14.60 -2.36
CA ALA A 86 -12.52 -14.55 -1.09
C ALA A 86 -13.44 -14.68 0.13
N HIS A 87 -14.75 -14.84 -0.07
CA HIS A 87 -15.77 -14.90 0.97
C HIS A 87 -15.74 -13.68 1.93
N ILE A 88 -15.40 -12.50 1.39
CA ILE A 88 -15.37 -11.25 2.15
C ILE A 88 -16.80 -10.70 2.20
N SER A 89 -17.46 -10.90 3.33
CA SER A 89 -18.83 -10.42 3.55
C SER A 89 -18.93 -8.91 3.77
N GLU A 90 -17.85 -8.27 4.25
CA GLU A 90 -17.82 -6.85 4.60
C GLU A 90 -16.58 -6.16 4.00
N PRO A 91 -16.70 -5.55 2.81
CA PRO A 91 -15.55 -4.92 2.14
C PRO A 91 -15.07 -3.64 2.85
N THR A 92 -15.90 -3.08 3.73
CA THR A 92 -15.54 -1.93 4.57
C THR A 92 -14.97 -2.34 5.93
N ALA A 93 -14.86 -3.64 6.23
CA ALA A 93 -14.31 -4.10 7.49
C ALA A 93 -12.84 -3.67 7.63
N SER A 94 -12.44 -3.37 8.87
CA SER A 94 -11.06 -3.03 9.21
C SER A 94 -10.46 -4.13 10.07
N MET A 95 -9.16 -4.39 9.93
CA MET A 95 -8.41 -5.25 10.86
C MET A 95 -8.16 -4.58 12.21
N MET A 96 -8.50 -3.29 12.36
CA MET A 96 -8.37 -2.56 13.60
C MET A 96 -9.36 -3.08 14.65
N PRO A 97 -8.99 -3.05 15.96
CA PRO A 97 -9.94 -3.37 17.02
C PRO A 97 -11.19 -2.49 16.93
N SER A 98 -12.36 -3.09 17.14
CA SER A 98 -13.65 -2.39 17.13
C SER A 98 -13.73 -1.27 18.18
N ALA A 99 -12.94 -1.38 19.26
CA ALA A 99 -12.80 -0.33 20.27
C ALA A 99 -12.10 0.93 19.72
N THR A 100 -11.25 0.78 18.70
CA THR A 100 -10.49 1.88 18.09
C THR A 100 -11.21 2.44 16.87
N TRP A 101 -11.82 1.58 16.06
CA TRP A 101 -12.45 1.99 14.81
C TRP A 101 -13.66 1.15 14.44
N THR A 102 -14.77 1.84 14.15
CA THR A 102 -15.98 1.24 13.60
C THR A 102 -16.23 1.80 12.20
N PRO A 103 -16.13 1.00 11.12
CA PRO A 103 -16.20 1.51 9.75
C PRO A 103 -17.49 2.29 9.42
N GLN A 104 -18.60 1.95 10.07
CA GLN A 104 -19.94 2.49 9.84
C GLN A 104 -20.27 3.68 10.74
N SER A 105 -19.34 4.09 11.61
CA SER A 105 -19.51 5.25 12.49
C SER A 105 -19.34 6.60 11.79
N LEU A 106 -18.94 6.61 10.53
CA LEU A 106 -18.75 7.83 9.77
C LEU A 106 -20.08 8.56 9.52
N PRO A 107 -20.13 9.89 9.74
CA PRO A 107 -21.33 10.67 9.47
C PRO A 107 -21.64 10.70 7.97
N ILE A 108 -22.92 10.85 7.61
CA ILE A 108 -23.39 10.82 6.22
C ILE A 108 -22.62 11.82 5.32
N LYS A 109 -22.26 12.99 5.86
CA LYS A 109 -21.51 14.03 5.12
C LYS A 109 -20.07 13.65 4.79
N ALA A 110 -19.49 12.65 5.47
CA ALA A 110 -18.13 12.17 5.23
C ALA A 110 -18.05 11.15 4.08
N TYR A 111 -19.17 10.68 3.54
CA TYR A 111 -19.14 9.78 2.39
C TYR A 111 -18.83 10.54 1.09
N ALA A 112 -18.16 9.85 0.16
CA ALA A 112 -17.63 10.41 -1.08
C ALA A 112 -18.65 11.22 -1.89
N LYS A 113 -19.92 10.79 -1.93
CA LYS A 113 -20.99 11.50 -2.63
C LYS A 113 -21.20 12.92 -2.07
N TYR A 114 -21.41 13.02 -0.76
CA TYR A 114 -21.66 14.30 -0.09
C TYR A 114 -20.41 15.19 -0.05
N LEU A 115 -19.22 14.58 0.05
CA LEU A 115 -17.97 15.32 -0.08
C LEU A 115 -17.83 15.97 -1.46
N ARG A 116 -18.19 15.25 -2.53
CA ARG A 116 -18.17 15.79 -3.90
C ARG A 116 -19.17 16.93 -4.05
N GLU A 117 -20.40 16.76 -3.60
CA GLU A 117 -21.42 17.82 -3.61
C GLU A 117 -20.94 19.07 -2.85
N ALA A 118 -20.36 18.88 -1.66
CA ALA A 118 -19.81 19.99 -0.86
C ALA A 118 -18.62 20.69 -1.57
N GLN A 119 -17.76 19.94 -2.26
CA GLN A 119 -16.67 20.50 -3.04
C GLN A 119 -17.20 21.34 -4.22
N GLU A 120 -18.19 20.82 -4.95
CA GLU A 120 -18.84 21.54 -6.05
C GLU A 120 -19.51 22.84 -5.56
N ASP A 121 -20.16 22.82 -4.40
CA ASP A 121 -20.74 24.01 -3.77
C ASP A 121 -19.67 25.07 -3.43
N LEU A 122 -18.53 24.65 -2.89
CA LEU A 122 -17.44 25.56 -2.58
C LEU A 122 -16.83 26.17 -3.83
N ILE A 123 -16.68 25.38 -4.90
CA ILE A 123 -16.20 25.86 -6.20
C ILE A 123 -17.19 26.89 -6.76
N ARG A 124 -18.48 26.57 -6.80
CA ARG A 124 -19.53 27.49 -7.27
C ARG A 124 -19.54 28.81 -6.48
N LYS A 125 -19.43 28.76 -5.16
CA LYS A 125 -19.34 29.96 -4.30
C LYS A 125 -18.10 30.79 -4.59
N ARG A 126 -16.94 30.15 -4.81
CA ARG A 126 -15.70 30.85 -5.19
C ARG A 126 -15.84 31.55 -6.54
N GLU A 127 -16.40 30.86 -7.54
CA GLU A 127 -16.64 31.46 -8.87
C GLU A 127 -17.58 32.66 -8.79
N GLN A 128 -18.66 32.57 -8.01
CA GLN A 128 -19.59 33.69 -7.83
C GLN A 128 -18.92 34.88 -7.10
N ASN A 129 -18.12 34.61 -6.07
CA ASN A 129 -17.36 35.65 -5.38
C ASN A 129 -16.27 36.28 -6.28
N GLN A 130 -15.65 35.52 -7.19
CA GLN A 130 -14.71 36.05 -8.17
C GLN A 130 -15.40 36.95 -9.19
N ARG A 131 -16.61 36.59 -9.66
CA ARG A 131 -17.42 37.46 -10.54
C ARG A 131 -17.78 38.79 -9.86
N ASN A 132 -18.01 38.76 -8.54
CA ASN A 132 -18.32 39.96 -7.76
C ASN A 132 -17.07 40.80 -7.39
N ARG A 133 -15.85 40.29 -7.61
CA ARG A 133 -14.60 40.97 -7.29
C ARG A 133 -14.08 41.72 -8.52
N THR A 134 -14.57 42.95 -8.73
CA THR A 134 -14.15 43.80 -9.85
C THR A 134 -12.87 44.61 -9.58
N GLU A 135 -12.40 44.70 -8.33
CA GLU A 135 -11.23 45.49 -7.98
C GLU A 135 -10.44 44.88 -6.80
N ILE A 136 -9.11 44.94 -6.85
CA ILE A 136 -8.21 44.50 -5.78
C ILE A 136 -7.49 45.73 -5.22
N ALA A 137 -7.91 46.19 -4.04
CA ALA A 137 -7.24 47.27 -3.34
C ALA A 137 -5.94 46.76 -2.69
N PHE A 138 -4.80 47.19 -3.20
CA PHE A 138 -3.49 46.92 -2.60
C PHE A 138 -3.26 47.92 -1.46
N GLN A 139 -3.24 47.43 -0.22
CA GLN A 139 -2.77 48.24 0.91
C GLN A 139 -1.24 48.21 0.95
N LYS A 140 -0.63 49.40 0.95
CA LYS A 140 0.81 49.56 1.19
C LYS A 140 1.05 49.27 2.66
N SER A 141 1.90 48.29 2.97
CA SER A 141 2.39 48.09 4.34
C SER A 141 3.21 49.30 4.75
N SER A 142 2.82 50.00 5.82
CA SER A 142 3.68 51.03 6.43
C SER A 142 4.96 50.36 6.93
N ALA A 143 6.10 50.93 6.52
CA ALA A 143 7.42 50.65 7.05
C ALA A 143 7.67 51.49 8.32
#